data_AF-A0A7J6HD77-F1
#
_entry.id   AF-A0A7J6HD77-F1
#
_cell.length_a   1.000
_cell.length_b   1.000
_cell.length_c   1.000
_cell.angle_alpha   90.00
_cell.angle_beta   90.00
_cell.angle_gamma   90.00
#
_symmetry.space_group_name_H-M   'P 1'
#
loop_
_entity.id
_entity.type
_entity.pdbx_description
1 polymer ?
#
loop_
_entity_poly.entity_id
_entity_poly.type
_entity_poly.pdbx_seq_one_letter_code
_entity_poly.pdbx_strand_id
1 'polypeptide(L)'
;MASRNRTLLFRKYRDALKSVRAPTSLSASTSSGGGGPVIELANTSLLNPNRSYAPLSTEDPGNSSRGALTVGLPPAWVDVSEDISVNVQRARVKMVELTKAHAKALMPSFGDGKEDQRLIEALTQEITGLIRKSEKRLQRLSAAGPSEDSNVRKNVQRSLATDLQNLSVELRKKQSAYLKRLRLQKEGDGVDIEMNLNGSRSRVEDDDLDDMVVGSVNELAQIMKDLSVLVIDQGTIVDRIDYNIQNVATTVEEGLKQLQKAERTQKQGGMVMCASVLVIMCFVMLALLIIKEIIL
;
A
#
# COMPACT_ATOMS: atom_id res chain seq x y z
N MET A 1 -24.67 9.61 -13.14
CA MET A 1 -24.57 8.24 -13.69
C MET A 1 -25.28 7.29 -12.75
N ALA A 2 -26.27 6.53 -13.23
CA ALA A 2 -26.90 5.47 -12.45
C ALA A 2 -26.04 4.20 -12.51
N SER A 3 -25.65 3.65 -11.36
CA SER A 3 -24.93 2.38 -11.29
C SER A 3 -25.91 1.23 -11.01
N ARG A 4 -25.66 0.05 -11.60
CA ARG A 4 -26.46 -1.16 -11.38
C ARG A 4 -25.59 -2.27 -10.81
N ASN A 5 -25.95 -2.76 -9.62
CA ASN A 5 -25.24 -3.87 -8.97
C ASN A 5 -25.61 -5.21 -9.64
N ARG A 6 -24.60 -5.93 -10.17
CA ARG A 6 -24.77 -7.25 -10.83
C ARG A 6 -24.26 -8.43 -10.00
N THR A 7 -23.91 -8.21 -8.74
CA THR A 7 -23.29 -9.23 -7.88
C THR A 7 -24.18 -10.45 -7.69
N LEU A 8 -25.50 -10.26 -7.56
CA LEU A 8 -26.45 -11.36 -7.44
C LEU A 8 -26.50 -12.24 -8.69
N LEU A 9 -26.48 -11.62 -9.87
CA LEU A 9 -26.48 -12.33 -11.15
C LEU A 9 -25.17 -13.12 -11.31
N PHE A 10 -24.03 -12.50 -10.97
CA PHE A 10 -22.73 -13.17 -10.97
C PHE A 10 -22.68 -14.38 -10.02
N ARG A 11 -23.16 -14.22 -8.77
CA ARG A 11 -23.23 -15.33 -7.80
C ARG A 11 -24.10 -16.46 -8.31
N LYS A 12 -25.27 -16.15 -8.90
CA LYS A 12 -26.16 -17.15 -9.50
C LYS A 12 -25.44 -17.97 -10.57
N TYR A 13 -24.72 -17.34 -11.49
CA TYR A 13 -23.97 -18.07 -12.53
C TYR A 13 -22.79 -18.86 -11.96
N ARG A 14 -22.03 -18.27 -11.03
CA ARG A 14 -20.92 -18.94 -10.34
C ARG A 14 -21.39 -20.19 -9.59
N ASP A 15 -22.49 -20.09 -8.84
CA ASP A 15 -23.00 -21.17 -8.01
C ASP A 15 -23.72 -22.23 -8.86
N ALA A 16 -24.36 -21.84 -9.96
CA ALA A 16 -24.89 -22.77 -10.96
C ALA A 16 -23.78 -23.62 -11.62
N LEU A 17 -22.61 -23.02 -11.90
CA LEU A 17 -21.44 -23.75 -12.41
C LEU A 17 -20.83 -24.69 -11.36
N LYS A 18 -20.99 -24.38 -10.06
CA LYS A 18 -20.57 -25.27 -8.97
C LYS A 18 -21.50 -26.48 -8.83
N SER A 19 -22.82 -26.32 -8.99
CA SER A 19 -23.79 -27.43 -8.90
C SER A 19 -23.72 -28.41 -10.07
N VAL A 20 -23.17 -28.00 -11.22
CA VAL A 20 -22.92 -28.90 -12.37
C VAL A 20 -21.74 -29.83 -12.11
N ARG A 21 -20.87 -29.51 -11.14
CA ARG A 21 -19.76 -30.36 -10.71
C ARG A 21 -20.21 -31.27 -9.56
N ALA A 22 -21.06 -32.25 -9.87
CA ALA A 22 -21.20 -33.41 -8.99
C ALA A 22 -19.84 -34.12 -8.88
N PRO A 23 -19.44 -34.64 -7.71
CA PRO A 23 -18.23 -35.43 -7.59
C PRO A 23 -18.42 -36.68 -8.44
N THR A 24 -17.60 -36.85 -9.47
CA THR A 24 -17.48 -38.13 -10.16
C THR A 24 -17.02 -39.12 -9.10
N SER A 25 -17.93 -39.98 -8.64
CA SER A 25 -17.60 -41.15 -7.84
C SER A 25 -16.76 -42.08 -8.72
N LEU A 26 -15.44 -41.88 -8.68
CA LEU A 26 -14.48 -42.80 -9.24
C LEU A 26 -14.19 -43.87 -8.19
N SER A 27 -14.51 -45.09 -8.56
CA SER A 27 -14.31 -46.33 -7.83
C SER A 27 -12.94 -46.38 -7.16
N ALA A 28 -12.93 -46.68 -5.86
CA ALA A 28 -11.72 -46.93 -5.10
C ALA A 28 -11.02 -48.18 -5.63
N SER A 29 -9.92 -48.01 -6.36
CA SER A 29 -8.87 -49.03 -6.45
C SER A 29 -7.95 -48.86 -5.26
N THR A 30 -8.04 -49.79 -4.32
CA THR A 30 -7.15 -49.92 -3.18
C THR A 30 -5.71 -50.19 -3.64
N SER A 31 -4.83 -49.20 -3.49
CA SER A 31 -3.41 -49.44 -3.32
C SER A 31 -2.93 -48.66 -2.10
N SER A 32 -2.48 -49.42 -1.11
CA SER A 32 -1.96 -48.99 0.17
C SER A 32 -0.81 -47.99 0.05
N GLY A 33 -1.01 -46.79 0.55
CA GLY A 33 0.04 -45.79 0.77
C GLY A 33 -0.57 -44.56 1.44
N GLY A 34 -0.22 -44.32 2.70
CA GLY A 34 -0.78 -43.24 3.51
C GLY A 34 -0.48 -41.86 2.92
N GLY A 35 -1.47 -41.23 2.32
CA GLY A 35 -1.45 -39.84 1.89
C GLY A 35 -2.82 -39.22 2.12
N GLY A 36 -2.88 -38.12 2.86
CA GLY A 36 -4.11 -37.37 3.11
C GLY A 36 -4.75 -36.84 1.81
N PRO A 37 -6.00 -36.35 1.86
CA PRO A 37 -6.75 -36.00 0.66
C PRO A 37 -6.07 -34.84 -0.10
N VAL A 38 -5.63 -35.15 -1.32
CA VAL A 38 -5.14 -34.18 -2.31
C VAL A 38 -6.31 -33.29 -2.73
N ILE A 39 -6.18 -31.98 -2.55
CA ILE A 39 -7.13 -31.01 -3.12
C ILE A 39 -6.80 -30.88 -4.61
N GLU A 40 -7.34 -31.77 -5.43
CA GLU A 40 -7.33 -31.62 -6.88
C GLU A 40 -8.23 -30.45 -7.29
N LEU A 41 -7.63 -29.32 -7.64
CA LEU A 41 -8.31 -28.26 -8.37
C LEU A 41 -8.49 -28.71 -9.82
N ALA A 42 -9.53 -29.50 -10.06
CA ALA A 42 -9.79 -30.09 -11.36
C ALA A 42 -10.08 -29.02 -12.43
N ASN A 43 -9.07 -28.79 -13.26
CA ASN A 43 -9.00 -28.21 -14.61
C ASN A 43 -10.29 -27.55 -15.17
N THR A 44 -10.23 -26.23 -15.33
CA THR A 44 -11.14 -25.46 -16.19
C THR A 44 -10.68 -25.52 -17.65
N SER A 45 -11.05 -26.58 -18.36
CA SER A 45 -10.84 -26.68 -19.81
C SER A 45 -12.07 -26.12 -20.55
N LEU A 46 -12.02 -24.85 -20.96
CA LEU A 46 -12.98 -24.34 -21.95
C LEU A 46 -12.35 -23.56 -23.12
N LEU A 47 -11.04 -23.33 -23.15
CA LEU A 47 -10.38 -22.74 -24.32
C LEU A 47 -8.97 -23.33 -24.50
N ASN A 48 -8.78 -24.04 -25.61
CA ASN A 48 -7.53 -24.55 -26.19
C ASN A 48 -7.02 -25.93 -25.68
N PRO A 49 -7.04 -26.99 -26.51
CA PRO A 49 -6.63 -28.35 -26.14
C PRO A 49 -5.10 -28.60 -26.13
N ASN A 50 -4.26 -27.59 -26.38
CA ASN A 50 -2.80 -27.75 -26.52
C ASN A 50 -1.96 -26.88 -25.56
N ARG A 51 -2.52 -26.49 -24.41
CA ARG A 51 -1.77 -25.76 -23.38
C ARG A 51 -1.47 -26.69 -22.21
N SER A 52 -0.34 -27.38 -22.26
CA SER A 52 0.26 -28.01 -21.06
C SER A 52 0.59 -26.90 -20.07
N TYR A 53 -0.33 -26.62 -19.15
CA TYR A 53 0.04 -26.01 -17.88
C TYR A 53 0.88 -27.06 -17.15
N ALA A 54 2.13 -26.72 -16.87
CA ALA A 54 2.93 -27.50 -15.94
C ALA A 54 2.20 -27.43 -14.58
N PRO A 55 1.68 -28.55 -14.04
CA PRO A 55 1.24 -28.57 -12.66
C PRO A 55 2.47 -28.21 -11.84
N LEU A 56 2.35 -27.19 -10.99
CA LEU A 56 3.38 -26.89 -10.02
C LEU A 56 3.41 -28.09 -9.07
N SER A 57 4.35 -29.02 -9.30
CA SER A 57 4.58 -30.18 -8.46
C SER A 57 4.67 -29.71 -7.01
N THR A 58 3.78 -30.23 -6.17
CA THR A 58 3.93 -30.21 -4.71
C THR A 58 4.90 -31.30 -4.23
N GLU A 59 5.66 -31.89 -5.16
CA GLU A 59 6.69 -32.86 -4.86
C GLU A 59 7.97 -32.11 -4.48
N ASP A 60 8.19 -32.12 -3.18
CA ASP A 60 9.31 -31.60 -2.42
C ASP A 60 10.66 -32.10 -2.99
N PRO A 61 11.52 -31.24 -3.57
CA PRO A 61 12.94 -31.56 -3.62
C PRO A 61 13.48 -31.27 -2.22
N GLY A 62 13.66 -32.34 -1.46
CA GLY A 62 14.17 -32.28 -0.11
C GLY A 62 15.38 -31.35 0.05
N ASN A 63 15.34 -30.62 1.16
CA ASN A 63 16.45 -29.96 1.83
C ASN A 63 17.09 -28.74 1.10
N SER A 64 16.35 -27.64 1.02
CA SER A 64 16.94 -26.30 1.16
C SER A 64 15.94 -25.32 1.79
N SER A 65 16.17 -25.07 3.07
CA SER A 65 15.48 -24.12 3.92
C SER A 65 15.55 -22.68 3.37
N ARG A 66 14.61 -22.26 2.50
CA ARG A 66 14.32 -20.82 2.25
C ARG A 66 13.10 -20.46 1.37
N GLY A 67 12.06 -21.29 1.31
CA GLY A 67 11.00 -21.08 0.31
C GLY A 67 9.58 -21.43 0.72
N ALA A 68 9.17 -21.23 1.98
CA ALA A 68 7.75 -21.31 2.32
C ALA A 68 7.01 -20.11 1.70
N LEU A 69 6.43 -20.32 0.51
CA LEU A 69 5.58 -19.35 -0.17
C LEU A 69 4.31 -19.12 0.68
N THR A 70 4.29 -18.03 1.43
CA THR A 70 3.19 -17.57 2.28
C THR A 70 2.01 -17.06 1.42
N VAL A 71 1.26 -17.96 0.79
CA VAL A 71 -0.02 -17.58 0.19
C VAL A 71 -1.02 -17.36 1.32
N GLY A 72 -1.11 -16.14 1.86
CA GLY A 72 -2.20 -15.74 2.75
C GLY A 72 -1.91 -14.67 3.81
N LEU A 73 -0.65 -14.36 4.12
CA LEU A 73 -0.33 -13.30 5.08
C LEU A 73 -0.03 -11.99 4.35
N PRO A 74 -0.60 -10.86 4.79
CA PRO A 74 -0.27 -9.57 4.23
C PRO A 74 1.23 -9.29 4.43
N PRO A 75 1.89 -8.59 3.49
CA PRO A 75 3.29 -8.22 3.64
C PRO A 75 3.55 -7.46 4.95
N ALA A 76 4.70 -7.66 5.59
CA ALA A 76 5.04 -7.01 6.87
C ALA A 76 5.03 -5.46 6.85
N TRP A 77 5.09 -4.84 5.66
CA TRP A 77 4.94 -3.39 5.54
C TRP A 77 3.48 -2.93 5.77
N VAL A 78 2.50 -3.81 5.57
CA VAL A 78 1.08 -3.54 5.80
C VAL A 78 0.84 -3.26 7.28
N ASP A 79 1.40 -4.05 8.20
CA ASP A 79 1.29 -3.82 9.65
C ASP A 79 1.82 -2.42 10.05
N VAL A 80 2.93 -2.00 9.42
CA VAL A 80 3.50 -0.67 9.64
C VAL A 80 2.55 0.43 9.14
N SER A 81 1.90 0.21 7.99
CA SER A 81 0.93 1.14 7.44
C SER A 81 -0.36 1.23 8.26
N GLU A 82 -0.83 0.11 8.81
CA GLU A 82 -1.98 0.06 9.71
C GLU A 82 -1.70 0.80 11.01
N ASP A 83 -0.53 0.58 11.62
CA ASP A 83 -0.12 1.28 12.82
C ASP A 83 -0.03 2.81 12.61
N ILE A 84 0.50 3.25 11.47
CA ILE A 84 0.52 4.67 11.11
C ILE A 84 -0.91 5.19 10.99
N SER A 85 -1.79 4.44 10.33
CA SER A 85 -3.20 4.80 10.16
C SER A 85 -3.91 4.93 11.51
N VAL A 86 -3.67 4.02 12.45
CA VAL A 86 -4.20 4.09 13.82
C VAL A 86 -3.71 5.34 14.54
N ASN A 87 -2.42 5.68 14.43
CA ASN A 87 -1.88 6.91 15.03
C ASN A 87 -2.46 8.17 14.39
N VAL A 88 -2.67 8.19 13.07
CA VAL A 88 -3.33 9.29 12.34
C VAL A 88 -4.75 9.47 12.86
N GLN A 89 -5.54 8.41 13.00
CA GLN A 89 -6.90 8.50 13.54
C GLN A 89 -6.92 8.97 14.98
N ARG A 90 -6.00 8.46 15.83
CA ARG A 90 -5.87 8.92 17.22
C ARG A 90 -5.53 10.41 17.29
N ALA A 91 -4.63 10.89 16.43
CA ALA A 91 -4.29 12.30 16.34
C ALA A 91 -5.50 13.15 15.91
N ARG A 92 -6.33 12.67 14.96
CA ARG A 92 -7.58 13.34 14.56
C ARG A 92 -8.56 13.48 15.73
N VAL A 93 -8.77 12.42 16.52
CA VAL A 93 -9.65 12.46 17.70
C VAL A 93 -9.16 13.49 18.71
N LYS A 94 -7.86 13.47 19.03
CA LYS A 94 -7.25 14.43 19.96
C LYS A 94 -7.27 15.86 19.44
N MET A 95 -7.18 16.05 18.12
CA MET A 95 -7.34 17.36 17.51
C MET A 95 -8.73 17.96 17.76
N VAL A 96 -9.77 17.13 17.83
CA VAL A 96 -11.13 17.57 18.16
C VAL A 96 -11.23 17.92 19.65
N GLU A 97 -10.65 17.11 20.54
CA GLU A 97 -10.58 17.42 21.97
C GLU A 97 -9.81 18.73 22.23
N LEU A 98 -8.70 18.94 21.53
CA LEU A 98 -7.92 20.18 21.57
C LEU A 98 -8.78 21.39 21.17
N THR A 99 -9.57 21.29 20.10
CA THR A 99 -10.47 22.40 19.73
C THR A 99 -11.54 22.70 20.78
N LYS A 100 -12.02 21.69 21.49
CA LYS A 100 -12.97 21.89 22.60
C LYS A 100 -12.28 22.55 23.79
N ALA A 101 -11.05 22.14 24.11
CA ALA A 101 -10.24 22.76 25.16
C ALA A 101 -9.91 24.22 24.83
N HIS A 102 -9.51 24.53 23.59
CA HIS A 102 -9.30 25.91 23.13
C HIS A 102 -10.56 26.77 23.29
N ALA A 103 -11.73 26.25 22.90
CA ALA A 103 -12.99 26.99 23.04
C ALA A 103 -13.37 27.22 24.50
N LYS A 104 -13.16 26.22 25.37
CA LYS A 104 -13.42 26.30 26.81
C LYS A 104 -12.49 27.32 27.48
N ALA A 105 -11.19 27.30 27.16
CA ALA A 105 -10.20 28.21 27.74
C ALA A 105 -10.44 29.68 27.36
N LEU A 106 -11.08 29.94 26.21
CA LEU A 106 -11.44 31.29 25.76
C LEU A 106 -12.71 31.84 26.42
N MET A 107 -13.50 31.01 27.12
CA MET A 107 -14.72 31.49 27.78
C MET A 107 -14.37 32.25 29.07
N PRO A 108 -15.08 33.36 29.39
CA PRO A 108 -14.96 34.02 30.69
C PRO A 108 -15.29 33.02 31.81
N SER A 109 -14.30 32.65 32.61
CA SER A 109 -14.43 31.69 33.69
C SER A 109 -13.80 32.27 34.96
N PHE A 110 -14.39 31.99 36.11
CA PHE A 110 -13.91 32.47 37.41
C PHE A 110 -12.72 31.66 37.97
N GLY A 111 -12.24 30.64 37.24
CA GLY A 111 -11.06 29.84 37.59
C GLY A 111 -9.76 30.38 37.02
N ASP A 112 -8.60 29.90 37.50
CA ASP A 112 -7.28 30.44 37.11
C ASP A 112 -6.81 30.05 35.69
N GLY A 113 -7.62 29.31 34.92
CA GLY A 113 -7.32 28.89 33.55
C GLY A 113 -6.18 27.87 33.41
N LYS A 114 -5.43 27.55 34.47
CA LYS A 114 -4.21 26.72 34.39
C LYS A 114 -4.51 25.26 34.10
N GLU A 115 -5.67 24.75 34.52
CA GLU A 115 -6.10 23.38 34.21
C GLU A 115 -6.32 23.20 32.71
N ASP A 116 -7.08 24.12 32.09
CA ASP A 116 -7.32 24.10 30.65
C ASP A 116 -6.01 24.32 29.89
N GLN A 117 -5.11 25.16 30.43
CA GLN A 117 -3.81 25.37 29.83
C GLN A 117 -2.91 24.12 29.83
N ARG A 118 -2.81 23.43 30.96
CA ARG A 118 -2.08 22.14 31.06
C ARG A 118 -2.69 21.08 30.14
N LEU A 119 -4.02 21.08 29.99
CA LEU A 119 -4.70 20.16 29.08
C LEU A 119 -4.36 20.46 27.61
N ILE A 120 -4.35 21.74 27.21
CA ILE A 120 -3.96 22.17 25.86
C ILE A 120 -2.52 21.80 25.56
N GLU A 121 -1.61 22.00 26.51
CA GLU A 121 -0.21 21.60 26.40
C GLU A 121 -0.08 20.08 26.23
N ALA A 122 -0.71 19.29 27.11
CA ALA A 122 -0.65 17.84 27.06
C ALA A 122 -1.20 17.27 25.74
N LEU A 123 -2.34 17.77 25.27
CA LEU A 123 -2.93 17.36 23.99
C LEU A 123 -2.03 17.76 22.81
N THR A 124 -1.42 18.94 22.84
CA THR A 124 -0.52 19.41 21.77
C THR A 124 0.74 18.55 21.69
N GLN A 125 1.35 18.24 22.83
CA GLN A 125 2.50 17.34 22.91
C GLN A 125 2.16 15.93 22.43
N GLU A 126 1.00 15.41 22.83
CA GLU A 126 0.59 14.07 22.42
C GLU A 126 0.30 13.96 20.92
N ILE A 127 -0.40 14.95 20.33
CA ILE A 127 -0.63 15.01 18.88
C ILE A 127 0.70 15.10 18.14
N THR A 128 1.61 15.97 18.58
CA THR A 128 2.92 16.16 17.96
C THR A 128 3.75 14.89 18.03
N GLY A 129 3.74 14.20 19.18
CA GLY A 129 4.38 12.90 19.38
C GLY A 129 3.83 11.81 18.46
N LEU A 130 2.50 11.76 18.27
CA LEU A 130 1.88 10.82 17.32
C LEU A 130 2.28 11.09 15.88
N ILE A 131 2.32 12.37 15.46
CA ILE A 131 2.74 12.77 14.12
C ILE A 131 4.21 12.38 13.89
N ARG A 132 5.12 12.73 14.82
CA ARG A 132 6.55 12.36 14.72
C ARG A 132 6.79 10.86 14.70
N LYS A 133 6.13 10.12 15.60
CA LYS A 133 6.27 8.66 15.65
C LYS A 133 5.83 8.04 14.32
N SER A 134 4.73 8.53 13.76
CA SER A 134 4.19 8.08 12.49
C SER A 134 5.11 8.42 11.32
N GLU A 135 5.66 9.63 11.31
CA GLU A 135 6.61 10.11 10.31
C GLU A 135 7.89 9.26 10.29
N LYS A 136 8.49 8.99 11.46
CA LYS A 136 9.68 8.14 11.56
C LYS A 136 9.42 6.71 11.07
N ARG A 137 8.22 6.18 11.31
CA ARG A 137 7.81 4.87 10.79
C ARG A 137 7.58 4.89 9.28
N LEU A 138 7.01 5.97 8.76
CA LEU A 138 6.79 6.17 7.33
C LEU A 138 8.11 6.26 6.55
N GLN A 139 9.12 6.94 7.11
CA GLN A 139 10.47 6.98 6.55
C GLN A 139 11.09 5.57 6.44
N ARG A 140 10.89 4.71 7.47
CA ARG A 140 11.37 3.32 7.44
C ARG A 140 10.65 2.47 6.40
N LEU A 141 9.36 2.72 6.17
CA LEU A 141 8.57 2.05 5.13
C LEU A 141 9.08 2.40 3.71
N SER A 142 9.65 3.59 3.53
CA SER A 142 10.30 4.01 2.28
C SER A 142 11.58 3.24 1.96
N ALA A 143 12.32 2.78 2.99
CA ALA A 143 13.67 2.23 2.85
C ALA A 143 13.73 0.70 2.75
N ALA A 144 12.62 -0.01 3.04
CA ALA A 144 12.61 -1.46 3.14
C ALA A 144 11.65 -2.09 2.12
N GLY A 145 12.11 -3.04 1.30
CA GLY A 145 11.24 -3.94 0.52
C GLY A 145 11.80 -4.48 -0.81
N PRO A 146 11.47 -5.73 -1.21
CA PRO A 146 11.69 -6.24 -2.57
C PRO A 146 10.91 -5.45 -3.63
N SER A 147 11.44 -5.43 -4.86
CA SER A 147 10.98 -4.64 -6.03
C SER A 147 9.50 -4.84 -6.42
N GLU A 148 8.95 -6.04 -6.27
CA GLU A 148 7.65 -6.41 -6.85
C GLU A 148 6.44 -5.65 -6.24
N ASP A 149 6.51 -5.30 -4.95
CA ASP A 149 5.47 -4.56 -4.21
C ASP A 149 5.66 -3.02 -4.23
N SER A 150 6.64 -2.53 -4.99
CA SER A 150 7.13 -1.15 -4.90
C SER A 150 6.04 -0.10 -5.18
N ASN A 151 5.14 -0.36 -6.14
CA ASN A 151 4.11 0.60 -6.55
C ASN A 151 3.02 0.78 -5.49
N VAL A 152 2.50 -0.32 -4.93
CA VAL A 152 1.46 -0.26 -3.87
C VAL A 152 2.03 0.40 -2.62
N ARG A 153 3.25 0.01 -2.22
CA ARG A 153 3.93 0.60 -1.06
C ARG A 153 4.16 2.10 -1.22
N LYS A 154 4.64 2.55 -2.39
CA LYS A 154 4.80 3.97 -2.71
C LYS A 154 3.46 4.71 -2.69
N ASN A 155 2.39 4.12 -3.20
CA ASN A 155 1.06 4.73 -3.16
C ASN A 155 0.56 4.92 -1.72
N VAL A 156 0.67 3.88 -0.90
CA VAL A 156 0.32 3.94 0.53
C VAL A 156 1.19 4.96 1.26
N GLN A 157 2.50 4.92 1.05
CA GLN A 157 3.45 5.87 1.64
C GLN A 157 3.05 7.31 1.36
N ARG A 158 2.76 7.62 0.09
CA ARG A 158 2.37 8.97 -0.32
C ARG A 158 1.02 9.38 0.26
N SER A 159 0.05 8.46 0.34
CA SER A 159 -1.24 8.73 1.00
C SER A 159 -1.04 9.08 2.48
N LEU A 160 -0.28 8.26 3.21
CA LEU A 160 0.02 8.47 4.63
C LEU A 160 0.82 9.76 4.85
N ALA A 161 1.77 10.08 3.97
CA ALA A 161 2.52 11.33 4.01
C ALA A 161 1.59 12.55 3.87
N THR A 162 0.66 12.51 2.92
CA THR A 162 -0.36 13.55 2.74
C THR A 162 -1.25 13.69 3.97
N ASP A 163 -1.69 12.59 4.58
CA ASP A 163 -2.48 12.63 5.81
C ASP A 163 -1.72 13.27 6.99
N LEU A 164 -0.45 12.92 7.17
CA LEU A 164 0.41 13.51 8.22
C LEU A 164 0.69 14.99 7.96
N GLN A 165 0.90 15.40 6.71
CA GLN A 165 1.02 16.82 6.35
C GLN A 165 -0.26 17.59 6.65
N ASN A 166 -1.42 17.05 6.28
CA ASN A 166 -2.72 17.67 6.57
C ASN A 166 -2.92 17.86 8.08
N LEU A 167 -2.63 16.84 8.89
CA LEU A 167 -2.67 16.93 10.35
C LEU A 167 -1.72 17.99 10.91
N SER A 168 -0.50 18.04 10.40
CA SER A 168 0.51 19.02 10.80
C SER A 168 0.05 20.47 10.48
N VAL A 169 -0.50 20.69 9.29
CA VAL A 169 -1.05 22.00 8.89
C VAL A 169 -2.26 22.37 9.74
N GLU A 170 -3.16 21.41 9.99
CA GLU A 170 -4.36 21.61 10.80
C GLU A 170 -4.02 22.00 12.25
N LEU A 171 -3.04 21.32 12.87
CA LEU A 171 -2.59 21.64 14.24
C LEU A 171 -2.08 23.07 14.32
N ARG A 172 -1.16 23.46 13.42
CA ARG A 172 -0.59 24.82 13.40
C ARG A 172 -1.67 25.88 13.21
N LYS A 173 -2.62 25.65 12.29
CA LYS A 173 -3.73 26.58 12.06
C LYS A 173 -4.59 26.74 13.32
N LYS A 174 -4.92 25.64 14.00
CA LYS A 174 -5.72 25.65 15.23
C LYS A 174 -4.98 26.34 16.38
N GLN A 175 -3.69 26.07 16.54
CA GLN A 175 -2.84 26.72 17.55
C GLN A 175 -2.69 28.21 17.30
N SER A 176 -2.35 28.62 16.08
CA SER A 176 -2.23 30.03 15.71
C SER A 176 -3.56 30.79 15.89
N ALA A 177 -4.68 30.18 15.53
CA ALA A 177 -6.00 30.77 15.73
C ALA A 177 -6.35 30.94 17.22
N TYR A 178 -5.98 29.98 18.07
CA TYR A 178 -6.17 30.05 19.51
C TYR A 178 -5.35 31.19 20.13
N LEU A 179 -4.03 31.23 19.88
CA LEU A 179 -3.16 32.29 20.39
C LEU A 179 -3.61 33.69 19.95
N LYS A 180 -4.04 33.83 18.68
CA LYS A 180 -4.58 35.10 18.18
C LYS A 180 -5.83 35.55 18.95
N ARG A 181 -6.74 34.62 19.27
CA ARG A 181 -7.94 34.92 20.06
C ARG A 181 -7.60 35.25 21.51
N LEU A 182 -6.65 34.54 22.10
CA LEU A 182 -6.19 34.79 23.47
C LEU A 182 -5.60 36.21 23.61
N ARG A 183 -4.82 36.67 22.62
CA ARG A 183 -4.30 38.05 22.58
C ARG A 183 -5.41 39.10 22.46
N LEU A 184 -6.37 38.88 21.57
CA LEU A 184 -7.50 39.81 21.38
C LEU A 184 -8.38 39.94 22.62
N GLN A 185 -8.58 38.84 23.36
CA GLN A 185 -9.34 38.85 24.61
C GLN A 185 -8.67 39.73 25.68
N LYS A 186 -7.34 39.70 25.76
CA LYS A 186 -6.57 40.51 26.71
C LYS A 186 -6.53 41.99 26.35
N GLU A 187 -6.48 42.31 25.06
CA GLU A 187 -6.48 43.70 24.59
C GLU A 187 -7.86 44.37 24.80
N GLY A 188 -8.95 43.60 24.67
CA GLY A 188 -10.32 44.08 24.91
C GLY A 188 -10.70 44.26 26.39
N ASP A 189 -10.06 43.53 27.30
CA ASP A 189 -10.29 43.62 28.76
C ASP A 189 -9.45 44.75 29.42
N GLY A 190 -8.48 45.31 28.68
CA GLY A 190 -7.51 46.28 29.20
C GLY A 190 -7.91 47.76 29.17
N VAL A 191 -9.11 48.11 28.68
CA VAL A 191 -9.47 49.53 28.48
C VAL A 191 -9.99 50.21 29.76
N ASP A 192 -10.50 49.47 30.75
CA ASP A 192 -11.25 50.11 31.86
C ASP A 192 -10.78 49.78 33.31
N ILE A 193 -9.68 49.04 33.53
CA ILE A 193 -9.22 48.75 34.92
C ILE A 193 -7.72 49.02 35.08
N GLU A 194 -7.40 50.31 35.18
CA GLU A 194 -6.16 50.77 35.78
C GLU A 194 -6.15 50.45 37.28
N MET A 195 -4.98 50.01 37.78
CA MET A 195 -4.59 49.67 39.16
C MET A 195 -4.64 48.17 39.56
N ASN A 196 -3.60 47.39 39.23
CA ASN A 196 -3.13 46.35 40.16
C ASN A 196 -1.69 45.86 39.93
N LEU A 197 -0.92 45.73 41.01
CA LEU A 197 0.45 45.20 41.12
C LEU A 197 0.60 43.70 40.78
N ASN A 198 -0.44 43.06 40.23
CA ASN A 198 -0.48 41.65 39.87
C ASN A 198 -0.21 41.39 38.37
N GLY A 199 -0.07 42.44 37.55
CA GLY A 199 0.14 42.35 36.10
C GLY A 199 1.46 41.70 35.68
N SER A 200 2.46 41.63 36.57
CA SER A 200 3.73 40.97 36.28
C SER A 200 3.64 39.44 36.31
N ARG A 201 2.65 38.86 37.03
CA ARG A 201 2.55 37.41 37.20
C ARG A 201 1.74 36.72 36.10
N SER A 202 0.71 37.38 35.56
CA SER A 202 -0.03 36.85 34.40
C SER A 202 0.81 36.87 33.12
N ARG A 203 1.59 37.94 32.90
CA ARG A 203 2.46 38.07 31.71
C ARG A 203 3.47 36.93 31.57
N VAL A 204 4.07 36.47 32.68
CA VAL A 204 5.06 35.39 32.65
C VAL A 204 4.43 34.04 32.29
N GLU A 205 3.26 33.71 32.86
CA GLU A 205 2.55 32.45 32.56
C GLU A 205 2.05 32.42 31.10
N ASP A 206 1.83 33.59 30.49
CA ASP A 206 1.42 33.74 29.10
C ASP A 206 2.60 33.63 28.12
N ASP A 207 3.76 34.15 28.48
CA ASP A 207 4.97 34.07 27.66
C ASP A 207 5.45 32.60 27.56
N ASP A 208 5.36 31.83 28.66
CA ASP A 208 5.69 30.38 28.68
C ASP A 208 4.82 29.58 27.70
N LEU A 209 3.56 29.98 27.57
CA LEU A 209 2.56 29.36 26.72
C LEU A 209 2.84 29.61 25.23
N ASP A 210 3.12 30.86 24.89
CA ASP A 210 3.48 31.28 23.54
C ASP A 210 4.79 30.59 23.11
N ASP A 211 5.81 30.54 23.97
CA ASP A 211 7.09 29.90 23.66
C ASP A 211 6.95 28.38 23.41
N MET A 212 6.15 27.68 24.22
CA MET A 212 5.88 26.26 24.03
C MET A 212 5.12 25.98 22.73
N VAL A 213 4.09 26.78 22.42
CA VAL A 213 3.33 26.64 21.19
C VAL A 213 4.21 26.96 19.97
N VAL A 214 5.03 28.01 20.02
CA VAL A 214 5.99 28.35 18.96
C VAL A 214 7.00 27.23 18.76
N GLY A 215 7.50 26.64 19.85
CA GLY A 215 8.37 25.46 19.82
C GLY A 215 7.73 24.29 19.08
N SER A 216 6.49 23.93 19.44
CA SER A 216 5.74 22.86 18.77
C SER A 216 5.49 23.18 17.28
N VAL A 217 5.16 24.43 16.95
CA VAL A 217 4.91 24.87 15.57
C VAL A 217 6.17 24.75 14.71
N ASN A 218 7.34 25.11 15.26
CA ASN A 218 8.63 24.98 14.60
C ASN A 218 9.01 23.52 14.38
N GLU A 219 8.81 22.68 15.40
CA GLU A 219 8.96 21.23 15.29
C GLU A 219 8.08 20.64 14.19
N LEU A 220 6.81 21.06 14.12
CA LEU A 220 5.93 20.65 13.05
C LEU A 220 6.49 21.13 11.70
N ALA A 221 7.00 22.36 11.57
CA ALA A 221 7.57 22.89 10.32
C ALA A 221 8.67 21.99 9.76
N GLN A 222 9.52 21.44 10.63
CA GLN A 222 10.51 20.44 10.25
C GLN A 222 9.87 19.16 9.69
N ILE A 223 8.87 18.60 10.39
CA ILE A 223 8.10 17.43 9.92
C ILE A 223 7.49 17.68 8.53
N MET A 224 6.94 18.87 8.30
CA MET A 224 6.35 19.22 7.00
C MET A 224 7.40 19.22 5.90
N LYS A 225 8.61 19.75 6.16
CA LYS A 225 9.71 19.75 5.19
C LYS A 225 10.11 18.31 4.83
N ASP A 226 10.24 17.44 5.84
CA ASP A 226 10.64 16.05 5.66
C ASP A 226 9.57 15.24 4.89
N LEU A 227 8.29 15.44 5.22
CA LEU A 227 7.19 14.83 4.49
C LEU A 227 6.98 15.41 3.09
N SER A 228 7.36 16.67 2.85
CA SER A 228 7.21 17.31 1.54
C SER A 228 8.04 16.61 0.48
N VAL A 229 9.25 16.16 0.82
CA VAL A 229 10.07 15.34 -0.09
C VAL A 229 9.32 14.07 -0.53
N LEU A 230 8.55 13.45 0.38
CA LEU A 230 7.78 12.24 0.07
C LEU A 230 6.52 12.50 -0.75
N VAL A 231 6.00 13.73 -0.76
CA VAL A 231 4.73 14.11 -1.42
C VAL A 231 4.96 14.85 -2.74
N ILE A 232 6.06 15.61 -2.88
CA ILE A 232 6.37 16.50 -4.02
C ILE A 232 6.58 15.75 -5.34
N ASP A 233 7.05 14.51 -5.32
CA ASP A 233 7.29 13.71 -6.56
C ASP A 233 6.00 13.27 -7.28
N GLN A 234 4.84 13.76 -6.87
CA GLN A 234 3.62 13.64 -7.63
C GLN A 234 3.13 15.01 -8.05
N GLY A 235 3.43 15.36 -9.30
CA GLY A 235 2.61 16.30 -10.03
C GLY A 235 1.13 15.98 -9.81
N THR A 236 0.35 17.04 -9.63
CA THR A 236 -1.11 17.15 -9.69
C THR A 236 -1.89 15.83 -9.60
N ILE A 237 -2.69 15.68 -8.54
CA ILE A 237 -3.71 14.65 -8.19
C ILE A 237 -4.29 13.74 -9.31
N VAL A 238 -4.25 14.17 -10.57
CA VAL A 238 -4.72 13.49 -11.79
C VAL A 238 -3.78 12.38 -12.30
N ASP A 239 -2.45 12.43 -12.07
CA ASP A 239 -1.52 11.48 -12.72
C ASP A 239 -1.45 10.07 -12.08
N ARG A 240 -1.97 9.87 -10.86
CA ARG A 240 -1.74 8.62 -10.13
C ARG A 240 -2.45 7.40 -10.72
N ILE A 241 -3.62 7.58 -11.32
CA ILE A 241 -4.39 6.47 -11.91
C ILE A 241 -3.88 6.22 -13.33
N ASP A 242 -3.72 7.28 -14.12
CA ASP A 242 -3.30 7.17 -15.53
C ASP A 242 -1.87 6.64 -15.66
N TYR A 243 -0.93 7.08 -14.82
CA TYR A 243 0.44 6.55 -14.81
C TYR A 243 0.49 5.08 -14.43
N ASN A 244 -0.24 4.68 -13.38
CA ASN A 244 -0.26 3.28 -12.94
C ASN A 244 -0.91 2.38 -14.00
N ILE A 245 -1.96 2.84 -14.69
CA ILE A 245 -2.58 2.13 -15.80
C ILE A 245 -1.63 2.00 -16.98
N GLN A 246 -0.94 3.08 -17.37
CA GLN A 246 0.04 3.05 -18.45
C GLN A 246 1.20 2.10 -18.13
N ASN A 247 1.73 2.11 -16.91
CA ASN A 247 2.81 1.22 -16.49
C ASN A 247 2.38 -0.26 -16.46
N VAL A 248 1.12 -0.55 -16.11
CA VAL A 248 0.55 -1.89 -16.23
C VAL A 248 0.40 -2.28 -17.72
N ALA A 249 -0.08 -1.36 -18.55
CA ALA A 249 -0.22 -1.60 -19.99
C ALA A 249 1.12 -1.94 -20.66
N THR A 250 2.20 -1.20 -20.34
CA THR A 250 3.54 -1.48 -20.87
C THR A 250 4.08 -2.83 -20.39
N THR A 251 3.93 -3.15 -19.10
CA THR A 251 4.37 -4.44 -18.53
C THR A 251 3.64 -5.62 -19.18
N VAL A 252 2.33 -5.49 -19.42
CA VAL A 252 1.54 -6.51 -20.13
C VAL A 252 1.98 -6.66 -21.58
N GLU A 253 2.26 -5.56 -22.28
CA GLU A 253 2.76 -5.59 -23.65
C GLU A 253 4.14 -6.29 -23.76
N GLU A 254 5.04 -6.00 -22.83
CA GLU A 254 6.34 -6.68 -22.73
C GLU A 254 6.19 -8.17 -22.44
N GLY A 255 5.29 -8.54 -21.52
CA GLY A 255 4.94 -9.93 -21.24
C GLY A 255 4.39 -10.66 -22.48
N LEU A 256 3.54 -10.00 -23.27
CA LEU A 256 3.05 -10.54 -24.54
C LEU A 256 4.18 -10.74 -25.56
N LYS A 257 5.13 -9.79 -25.67
CA LYS A 257 6.31 -9.94 -26.55
C LYS A 257 7.16 -11.13 -26.12
N GLN A 258 7.35 -11.34 -24.81
CA GLN A 258 8.09 -12.49 -24.30
C GLN A 258 7.37 -13.81 -24.58
N LEU A 259 6.06 -13.87 -24.39
CA LEU A 259 5.25 -15.05 -24.72
C LEU A 259 5.29 -15.36 -26.22
N GLN A 260 5.19 -14.33 -27.07
CA GLN A 260 5.27 -14.51 -28.52
C GLN A 260 6.66 -14.98 -28.97
N LYS A 261 7.73 -14.48 -28.33
CA LYS A 261 9.10 -14.97 -28.57
C LYS A 261 9.24 -16.43 -28.15
N ALA A 262 8.73 -16.79 -26.97
CA ALA A 262 8.71 -18.18 -26.49
C ALA A 262 7.91 -19.10 -27.42
N GLU A 263 6.74 -18.67 -27.92
CA GLU A 263 5.95 -19.42 -28.90
C GLU A 263 6.72 -19.64 -30.22
N ARG A 264 7.41 -18.61 -30.73
CA ARG A 264 8.24 -18.74 -31.95
C ARG A 264 9.39 -19.73 -31.73
N THR A 265 10.06 -19.66 -30.59
CA THR A 265 11.13 -20.61 -30.21
C THR A 265 10.58 -22.02 -30.02
N GLN A 266 9.37 -22.18 -29.47
CA GLN A 266 8.70 -23.48 -29.33
C GLN A 266 8.26 -24.06 -30.68
N LYS A 267 7.75 -23.24 -31.61
CA LYS A 267 7.38 -23.66 -32.98
C LYS A 267 8.59 -24.06 -33.82
N GLN A 268 9.76 -23.45 -33.58
CA GLN A 268 11.04 -23.90 -34.14
C GLN A 268 11.62 -25.14 -33.42
N GLY A 269 10.89 -25.70 -32.45
CA GLY A 269 11.29 -26.89 -31.70
C GLY A 269 11.53 -28.14 -32.55
N GLY A 270 12.13 -29.14 -31.90
CA GLY A 270 12.88 -30.27 -32.48
C GLY A 270 12.21 -31.10 -33.59
N MET A 271 10.91 -30.96 -33.85
CA MET A 271 10.24 -31.61 -34.97
C MET A 271 10.76 -31.11 -36.33
N VAL A 272 11.09 -29.81 -36.44
CA VAL A 272 11.66 -29.25 -37.68
C VAL A 272 13.12 -29.66 -37.87
N MET A 273 13.91 -29.75 -36.79
CA MET A 273 15.28 -30.27 -36.87
C MET A 273 15.33 -31.77 -37.18
N CYS A 274 14.43 -32.57 -36.60
CA CYS A 274 14.36 -34.00 -36.88
C CYS A 274 13.92 -34.25 -38.34
N ALA A 275 12.91 -33.52 -38.80
CA ALA A 275 12.45 -33.61 -40.19
C ALA A 275 13.54 -33.18 -41.19
N SER A 276 14.31 -32.12 -40.90
CA SER A 276 15.40 -31.68 -41.79
C SER A 276 16.54 -32.71 -41.87
N VAL A 277 16.92 -33.35 -40.75
CA VAL A 277 17.92 -34.42 -40.73
C VAL A 277 17.49 -35.63 -41.55
N LEU A 278 16.22 -36.05 -41.46
CA LEU A 278 15.69 -37.18 -42.24
C LEU A 278 15.74 -36.92 -43.75
N VAL A 279 15.41 -35.70 -44.18
CA VAL A 279 15.47 -35.31 -45.60
C VAL A 279 16.90 -35.34 -46.12
N ILE A 280 17.87 -34.81 -45.36
CA ILE A 280 19.29 -34.82 -45.74
C ILE A 280 19.82 -36.25 -45.92
N MET A 281 19.48 -37.16 -44.99
CA MET A 281 19.88 -38.56 -45.09
C MET A 281 19.32 -39.26 -46.34
N CYS A 282 18.07 -38.96 -46.73
CA CYS A 282 17.50 -39.49 -47.96
C CYS A 282 18.23 -38.98 -49.21
N PHE A 283 18.60 -37.70 -49.25
CA PHE A 283 19.38 -37.13 -50.36
C PHE A 283 20.76 -37.78 -50.49
N VAL A 284 21.45 -38.03 -49.37
CA VAL A 284 22.74 -38.73 -49.38
C VAL A 284 22.60 -40.14 -49.94
N MET A 285 21.58 -40.89 -49.51
CA MET A 285 21.31 -42.23 -50.05
C MET A 285 21.02 -42.23 -51.56
N LEU A 286 20.21 -41.27 -52.03
CA LEU A 286 19.91 -41.12 -53.46
C LEU A 286 21.14 -40.75 -54.27
N ALA A 287 21.98 -39.84 -53.77
CA ALA A 287 23.22 -39.45 -54.43
C ALA A 287 24.19 -40.64 -54.55
N LEU A 288 24.32 -41.44 -53.48
CA LEU A 288 25.13 -42.66 -53.52
C LEU A 288 24.59 -43.69 -54.52
N LEU A 289 23.28 -43.84 -54.65
CA LEU A 289 22.67 -44.71 -55.65
C LEU A 289 22.95 -44.23 -57.08
N ILE A 290 22.79 -42.93 -57.35
CA ILE A 290 23.07 -42.36 -58.67
C ILE A 290 24.55 -42.49 -59.02
N ILE A 291 25.45 -42.19 -58.09
CA ILE A 291 26.89 -42.35 -58.29
C ILE A 291 27.23 -43.81 -58.55
N LYS A 292 26.63 -44.74 -57.80
CA LYS A 292 26.81 -46.18 -58.02
C LYS A 292 26.33 -46.61 -59.41
N GLU A 293 25.15 -46.15 -59.84
CA GLU A 293 24.58 -46.48 -61.16
C GLU A 293 25.38 -45.89 -62.33
N ILE A 294 26.09 -44.76 -62.11
CA ILE A 294 26.90 -44.11 -63.13
C ILE A 294 28.32 -44.71 -63.21
N ILE A 295 28.86 -45.16 -62.07
CA ILE A 295 30.25 -45.67 -61.97
C ILE A 295 30.33 -47.19 -62.19
N LEU A 296 29.29 -47.94 -61.83
CA LEU A 296 29.20 -49.40 -62.00
C LEU A 296 28.48 -49.77 -63.30
#